data_AF-A0A813F6H1-F1
#
_entry.id   AF-A0A813F6H1-F1
#
_cell.length_a   1.000
_cell.length_b   1.000
_cell.length_c   1.000
_cell.angle_alpha   90.00
_cell.angle_beta   90.00
_cell.angle_gamma   90.00
#
_symmetry.space_group_name_H-M   'P 1'
#
loop_
_entity.id
_entity.type
_entity.pdbx_description
1 polymer ?
#
loop_
_entity_poly.entity_id
_entity_poly.type
_entity_poly.pdbx_seq_one_letter_code
_entity_poly.pdbx_strand_id
1 'polypeptide(L)'
;VKRDVAERGWTEEQVQADIQKRLPDFAAYVDPQKADADVILRYEPSDQGLPYLKVKLIQKKGGPFPMITLKKELTLTGSKSGATLKQYDMDWMGSPATVVEMDGEIDMDNMEKQVEEIEANIVGLAGKPNELRDAMVKLKTSPGSQNGTGLLQAVIAMKIREVYDKLTGR
;
A
#
# COMPACT_ATOMS: atom_id res chain seq x y z
N VAL A 1 -17.22 -3.20 -8.17
CA VAL A 1 -18.00 -4.05 -9.11
C VAL A 1 -17.90 -5.52 -8.77
N LYS A 2 -16.83 -6.27 -9.14
CA LYS A 2 -16.77 -7.74 -8.92
C LYS A 2 -17.16 -8.22 -7.52
N ARG A 3 -16.62 -7.60 -6.45
CA ARG A 3 -16.97 -7.95 -5.06
C ARG A 3 -18.43 -7.64 -4.73
N ASP A 4 -18.91 -6.43 -5.05
CA ASP A 4 -20.29 -6.04 -4.69
C ASP A 4 -21.34 -6.84 -5.50
N VAL A 5 -21.01 -7.25 -6.73
CA VAL A 5 -21.85 -8.14 -7.52
C VAL A 5 -21.84 -9.55 -6.92
N ALA A 6 -20.65 -10.10 -6.62
CA ALA A 6 -20.50 -11.48 -6.14
C ALA A 6 -20.95 -11.70 -4.69
N GLU A 7 -20.69 -10.75 -3.79
CA GLU A 7 -20.93 -10.91 -2.35
C GLU A 7 -22.18 -10.19 -1.86
N ARG A 8 -22.61 -9.13 -2.53
CA ARG A 8 -23.74 -8.29 -2.09
C ARG A 8 -24.97 -8.40 -2.99
N GLY A 9 -24.88 -9.14 -4.11
CA GLY A 9 -26.00 -9.41 -5.02
C GLY A 9 -26.43 -8.22 -5.87
N TRP A 10 -25.56 -7.22 -6.04
CA TRP A 10 -25.84 -6.05 -6.89
C TRP A 10 -25.61 -6.39 -8.36
N THR A 11 -26.30 -5.71 -9.28
CA THR A 11 -25.92 -5.76 -10.70
C THR A 11 -24.76 -4.79 -10.98
N GLU A 12 -24.03 -4.99 -12.07
CA GLU A 12 -22.95 -4.09 -12.46
C GLU A 12 -23.46 -2.66 -12.67
N GLU A 13 -24.62 -2.51 -13.30
CA GLU A 13 -25.27 -1.22 -13.55
C GLU A 13 -25.64 -0.51 -12.25
N GLN A 14 -26.12 -1.25 -11.24
CA GLN A 14 -26.41 -0.68 -9.91
C GLN A 14 -25.15 -0.14 -9.24
N VAL A 15 -24.04 -0.88 -9.31
CA VAL A 15 -22.76 -0.43 -8.75
C VAL A 15 -22.26 0.80 -9.49
N GLN A 16 -22.31 0.81 -10.82
CA GLN A 16 -21.89 1.96 -11.62
C GLN A 16 -22.75 3.20 -11.33
N ALA A 17 -24.07 3.05 -11.25
CA ALA A 17 -24.99 4.14 -10.94
C ALA A 17 -24.74 4.73 -9.54
N ASP A 18 -24.49 3.89 -8.52
CA ASP A 18 -24.19 4.37 -7.17
C ASP A 18 -22.84 5.09 -7.11
N ILE A 19 -21.82 4.62 -7.85
CA ILE A 19 -20.54 5.34 -7.99
C ILE A 19 -20.77 6.72 -8.60
N GLN A 20 -21.48 6.80 -9.73
CA GLN A 20 -21.73 8.08 -10.41
C GLN A 20 -22.53 9.05 -9.55
N LYS A 21 -23.50 8.54 -8.79
CA LYS A 21 -24.30 9.36 -7.86
C LYS A 21 -23.46 10.00 -6.77
N ARG A 22 -22.45 9.30 -6.25
CA ARG A 22 -21.59 9.77 -5.14
C ARG A 22 -20.37 10.56 -5.59
N LEU A 23 -20.03 10.47 -6.88
CA LEU A 23 -18.82 11.09 -7.42
C LEU A 23 -18.76 12.62 -7.20
N PRO A 24 -19.84 13.40 -7.38
CA PRO A 24 -19.81 14.85 -7.14
C PRO A 24 -19.48 15.19 -5.68
N ASP A 25 -20.15 14.56 -4.72
CA ASP A 25 -19.93 14.79 -3.29
C ASP A 25 -18.53 14.30 -2.86
N PHE A 26 -18.10 13.14 -3.37
CA PHE A 26 -16.76 12.62 -3.12
C PHE A 26 -15.69 13.61 -3.61
N ALA A 27 -15.83 14.13 -4.83
CA ALA A 27 -14.90 15.10 -5.41
C ALA A 27 -14.90 16.43 -4.66
N ALA A 28 -16.06 16.87 -4.13
CA ALA A 28 -16.18 18.12 -3.40
C ALA A 28 -15.63 18.04 -1.97
N TYR A 29 -15.80 16.91 -1.27
CA TYR A 29 -15.60 16.85 0.18
C TYR A 29 -14.62 15.77 0.66
N VAL A 30 -14.37 14.72 -0.12
CA VAL A 30 -13.52 13.59 0.30
C VAL A 30 -12.16 13.64 -0.40
N ASP A 31 -12.14 13.75 -1.72
CA ASP A 31 -10.91 13.79 -2.53
C ASP A 31 -9.94 14.90 -2.12
N PRO A 32 -10.39 16.15 -1.82
CA PRO A 32 -9.50 17.24 -1.45
C PRO A 32 -8.66 16.97 -0.19
N GLN A 33 -9.15 16.13 0.74
CA GLN A 33 -8.43 15.81 1.99
C GLN A 33 -7.08 15.11 1.75
N LYS A 34 -6.88 14.51 0.56
CA LYS A 34 -5.58 13.94 0.15
C LYS A 34 -4.49 15.02 0.10
N ALA A 35 -4.85 16.28 -0.16
CA ALA A 35 -3.91 17.39 -0.18
C ALA A 35 -3.30 17.70 1.19
N ASP A 36 -3.91 17.23 2.28
CA ASP A 36 -3.45 17.43 3.66
C ASP A 36 -2.85 16.16 4.28
N ALA A 37 -3.13 14.97 3.73
CA ALA A 37 -2.59 13.71 4.27
C ALA A 37 -1.06 13.59 4.16
N ASP A 38 -0.38 13.21 5.25
CA ASP A 38 1.08 13.02 5.25
C ASP A 38 1.52 11.79 4.45
N VAL A 39 0.67 10.77 4.44
CA VAL A 39 0.86 9.50 3.75
C VAL A 39 -0.44 9.05 3.11
N ILE A 40 -0.37 8.52 1.89
CA ILE A 40 -1.52 8.01 1.15
C ILE A 40 -1.18 6.64 0.62
N LEU A 41 -2.08 5.69 0.86
CA LEU A 41 -2.05 4.39 0.22
C LEU A 41 -3.01 4.40 -0.97
N ARG A 42 -2.45 4.39 -2.19
CA ARG A 42 -3.22 4.46 -3.44
C ARG A 42 -3.21 3.11 -4.13
N TYR A 43 -4.36 2.70 -4.63
CA TYR A 43 -4.57 1.45 -5.36
C TYR A 43 -4.81 1.76 -6.83
N GLU A 44 -4.12 1.05 -7.71
CA GLU A 44 -4.27 1.13 -9.15
C GLU A 44 -4.30 -0.29 -9.75
N PRO A 45 -4.90 -0.48 -10.93
CA PRO A 45 -4.66 -1.70 -11.70
C PRO A 45 -3.16 -1.90 -11.91
N SER A 46 -2.70 -3.14 -11.75
CA SER A 46 -1.33 -3.53 -12.09
C SER A 46 -0.99 -3.23 -13.55
N ASP A 47 0.28 -2.97 -13.85
CA ASP A 47 0.76 -2.92 -15.24
C ASP A 47 0.63 -4.29 -15.94
N GLN A 48 0.48 -5.36 -15.15
CA GLN A 48 0.22 -6.73 -15.61
C GLN A 48 -1.27 -6.98 -15.89
N GLY A 49 -2.14 -6.00 -15.66
CA GLY A 49 -3.59 -6.08 -15.84
C GLY A 49 -4.34 -6.69 -14.65
N LEU A 50 -5.67 -6.69 -14.76
CA LEU A 50 -6.54 -7.28 -13.75
C LEU A 50 -6.38 -8.81 -13.69
N PRO A 51 -6.45 -9.44 -12.51
CA PRO A 51 -6.92 -8.89 -11.23
C PRO A 51 -5.84 -8.29 -10.34
N TYR A 52 -4.60 -8.17 -10.83
CA TYR A 52 -3.47 -7.72 -10.00
C TYR A 52 -3.55 -6.22 -9.70
N LEU A 53 -2.92 -5.83 -8.58
CA LEU A 53 -2.90 -4.46 -8.10
C LEU A 53 -1.48 -3.91 -8.09
N LYS A 54 -1.37 -2.63 -8.46
CA LYS A 54 -0.26 -1.76 -8.11
C LYS A 54 -0.68 -0.90 -6.93
N VAL A 55 0.05 -1.00 -5.83
CA VAL A 55 -0.23 -0.24 -4.61
C VAL A 55 0.93 0.70 -4.33
N LYS A 56 0.62 1.98 -4.14
CA LYS A 56 1.59 3.06 -3.96
C LYS A 56 1.46 3.63 -2.55
N LEU A 57 2.57 3.65 -1.81
CA LEU A 57 2.74 4.44 -0.60
C LEU A 57 3.32 5.79 -1.00
N ILE A 58 2.46 6.81 -1.07
CA ILE A 58 2.84 8.19 -1.40
C ILE A 58 3.11 8.91 -0.09
N GLN A 59 4.34 9.41 0.08
CA GLN A 59 4.82 10.00 1.34
C GLN A 59 5.24 11.45 1.09
N LYS A 60 4.57 12.42 1.72
CA LYS A 60 4.96 13.83 1.57
C LYS A 60 6.31 14.10 2.22
N LYS A 61 7.17 14.81 1.50
CA LYS A 61 8.48 15.21 2.01
C LYS A 61 8.34 16.34 3.02
N GLY A 62 9.14 16.30 4.07
CA GLY A 62 9.17 17.33 5.12
C GLY A 62 7.97 17.29 6.08
N GLY A 63 7.05 16.35 5.92
CA GLY A 63 5.93 16.12 6.84
C GLY A 63 6.34 15.32 8.09
N PRO A 64 5.41 15.20 9.07
CA PRO A 64 5.61 14.44 10.31
C PRO A 64 5.70 12.92 10.10
N PHE A 65 5.19 12.39 8.98
CA PHE A 65 5.25 10.95 8.70
C PHE A 65 6.69 10.49 8.46
N PRO A 66 7.24 9.56 9.27
CA PRO A 66 8.59 9.06 9.08
C PRO A 66 8.66 8.17 7.84
N MET A 67 9.23 8.69 6.75
CA MET A 67 9.25 8.01 5.46
C MET A 67 10.04 6.70 5.48
N ILE A 68 9.68 5.80 4.57
CA ILE A 68 10.51 4.70 4.12
C ILE A 68 11.04 4.94 2.70
N THR A 69 12.19 4.36 2.39
CA THR A 69 12.74 4.28 1.03
C THR A 69 13.23 2.85 0.75
N LEU A 70 13.64 2.59 -0.48
CA LEU A 70 14.26 1.34 -0.89
C LEU A 70 15.77 1.54 -1.10
N LYS A 71 16.57 0.54 -0.70
CA LYS A 71 18.00 0.48 -1.04
C LYS A 71 18.23 0.31 -2.54
N LYS A 72 17.33 -0.42 -3.19
CA LYS A 72 17.30 -0.73 -4.63
C LYS A 72 15.90 -1.15 -5.03
N GLU A 73 15.61 -1.13 -6.33
CA GLU A 73 14.42 -1.80 -6.86
C GLU A 73 14.51 -3.32 -6.61
N LEU A 74 13.36 -3.95 -6.38
CA LEU A 74 13.25 -5.39 -6.17
C LEU A 74 12.34 -6.01 -7.21
N THR A 75 12.68 -7.24 -7.59
CA THR A 75 11.82 -8.11 -8.40
C THR A 75 11.71 -9.44 -7.68
N LEU A 76 10.49 -9.78 -7.31
CA LEU A 76 10.12 -11.04 -6.66
C LEU A 76 9.52 -11.97 -7.69
N THR A 77 9.99 -13.22 -7.70
CA THR A 77 9.50 -14.27 -8.60
C THR A 77 8.97 -15.45 -7.78
N GLY A 78 8.10 -16.27 -8.37
CA GLY A 78 7.58 -17.50 -7.74
C GLY A 78 6.05 -17.56 -7.78
N SER A 79 5.39 -16.41 -7.60
CA SER A 79 3.97 -16.26 -7.91
C SER A 79 3.75 -16.15 -9.42
N LYS A 80 2.50 -16.31 -9.86
CA LYS A 80 2.12 -16.22 -11.28
C LYS A 80 2.44 -14.84 -11.90
N SER A 81 2.24 -13.77 -11.14
CA SER A 81 2.55 -12.39 -11.56
C SER A 81 3.96 -11.95 -11.18
N GLY A 82 4.58 -12.61 -10.20
CA GLY A 82 5.70 -12.01 -9.46
C GLY A 82 5.30 -10.68 -8.84
N ALA A 83 6.27 -9.95 -8.31
CA ALA A 83 6.07 -8.56 -7.92
C ALA A 83 7.30 -7.71 -8.19
N THR A 84 7.10 -6.41 -8.38
CA THR A 84 8.19 -5.44 -8.40
C THR A 84 7.98 -4.38 -7.35
N LEU A 85 9.06 -3.97 -6.68
CA LEU A 85 9.06 -2.82 -5.78
C LEU A 85 9.95 -1.73 -6.35
N LYS A 86 9.39 -0.53 -6.46
CA LYS A 86 10.07 0.64 -7.02
C LYS A 86 9.89 1.85 -6.12
N GLN A 87 10.80 2.81 -6.27
CA GLN A 87 10.65 4.12 -5.66
C GLN A 87 10.96 5.23 -6.66
N TYR A 88 10.30 6.36 -6.50
CA TYR A 88 10.56 7.57 -7.27
C TYR A 88 9.97 8.78 -6.55
N ASP A 89 10.42 9.97 -6.94
CA ASP A 89 9.84 11.22 -6.48
C ASP A 89 8.78 11.72 -7.46
N MET A 90 7.76 12.39 -6.94
CA MET A 90 6.74 13.07 -7.75
C MET A 90 6.19 14.30 -7.02
N ASP A 91 5.49 15.15 -7.76
CA ASP A 91 4.57 16.11 -7.17
C ASP A 91 3.23 15.42 -6.84
N TRP A 92 2.76 15.60 -5.61
CA TRP A 92 1.45 15.14 -5.18
C TRP A 92 0.62 16.31 -4.69
N MET A 93 -0.32 16.75 -5.52
CA MET A 93 -1.22 17.87 -5.22
C MET A 93 -0.48 19.16 -4.83
N GLY A 94 0.59 19.48 -5.55
CA GLY A 94 1.42 20.67 -5.32
C GLY A 94 2.46 20.52 -4.19
N SER A 95 2.62 19.31 -3.65
CA SER A 95 3.58 18.99 -2.59
C SER A 95 4.59 17.95 -3.06
N PRO A 96 5.90 18.11 -2.78
CA PRO A 96 6.89 17.09 -3.15
C PRO A 96 6.69 15.82 -2.32
N ALA A 97 6.70 14.67 -2.98
CA ALA A 97 6.49 13.37 -2.34
C ALA A 97 7.47 12.31 -2.87
N THR A 98 7.76 11.31 -2.05
CA THR A 98 8.43 10.06 -2.45
C THR A 98 7.42 8.93 -2.44
N VAL A 99 7.37 8.18 -3.53
CA VAL A 99 6.53 7.00 -3.69
C VAL A 99 7.37 5.76 -3.49
N VAL A 100 6.87 4.82 -2.69
CA VAL A 100 7.28 3.41 -2.72
C VAL A 100 6.10 2.61 -3.23
N GLU A 101 6.26 1.93 -4.35
CA GLU A 101 5.18 1.14 -4.96
C GLU A 101 5.53 -0.34 -5.01
N MET A 102 4.49 -1.16 -4.96
CA MET A 102 4.55 -2.59 -5.24
C MET A 102 3.53 -2.94 -6.30
N ASP A 103 3.99 -3.56 -7.39
CA ASP A 103 3.14 -4.03 -8.48
C ASP A 103 3.24 -5.56 -8.62
N GLY A 104 2.11 -6.26 -8.43
CA GLY A 104 2.03 -7.72 -8.49
C GLY A 104 1.80 -8.37 -7.13
N GLU A 105 2.14 -9.66 -7.01
CA GLU A 105 1.88 -10.48 -5.83
C GLU A 105 3.12 -11.21 -5.29
N ILE A 106 3.22 -11.26 -3.97
CA ILE A 106 4.11 -12.12 -3.19
C ILE A 106 3.74 -13.57 -3.46
N ASP A 107 4.75 -14.42 -3.59
CA ASP A 107 4.57 -15.87 -3.57
C ASP A 107 4.17 -16.33 -2.17
N MET A 108 2.94 -16.77 -1.99
CA MET A 108 2.41 -17.16 -0.68
C MET A 108 3.01 -18.45 -0.12
N ASP A 109 3.60 -19.28 -0.98
CA ASP A 109 4.36 -20.47 -0.57
C ASP A 109 5.78 -20.09 -0.12
N ASN A 110 6.29 -18.95 -0.57
CA ASN A 110 7.61 -18.42 -0.22
C ASN A 110 7.55 -17.06 0.50
N MET A 111 6.41 -16.76 1.13
CA MET A 111 6.07 -15.44 1.64
C MET A 111 7.09 -14.93 2.64
N GLU A 112 7.48 -15.75 3.61
CA GLU A 112 8.40 -15.33 4.68
C GLU A 112 9.73 -14.84 4.13
N LYS A 113 10.34 -15.60 3.19
CA LYS A 113 11.61 -15.21 2.58
C LYS A 113 11.49 -13.96 1.72
N GLN A 114 10.38 -13.81 1.00
CA GLN A 114 10.16 -12.61 0.18
C GLN A 114 9.92 -11.38 1.05
N VAL A 115 9.17 -11.50 2.15
CA VAL A 115 8.99 -10.38 3.08
C VAL A 115 10.29 -10.06 3.81
N GLU A 116 11.12 -11.05 4.17
CA GLU A 116 12.47 -10.83 4.69
C GLU A 116 13.35 -10.07 3.70
N GLU A 117 13.33 -10.44 2.41
CA GLU A 117 14.07 -9.73 1.36
C GLU A 117 13.58 -8.29 1.22
N ILE A 118 12.26 -8.07 1.22
CA ILE A 118 11.66 -6.73 1.19
C ILE A 118 12.13 -5.93 2.41
N GLU A 119 11.98 -6.48 3.62
CA GLU A 119 12.33 -5.81 4.88
C GLU A 119 13.80 -5.42 4.92
N ALA A 120 14.70 -6.31 4.46
CA ALA A 120 16.14 -6.05 4.37
C ALA A 120 16.50 -4.92 3.39
N ASN A 121 15.63 -4.62 2.42
CA ASN A 121 15.84 -3.57 1.42
C ASN A 121 15.02 -2.29 1.70
N ILE A 122 14.13 -2.29 2.68
CA ILE A 122 13.50 -1.07 3.17
C ILE A 122 14.47 -0.32 4.09
N VAL A 123 14.61 0.98 3.86
CA VAL A 123 15.32 1.90 4.74
C VAL A 123 14.30 2.71 5.52
N GLY A 124 14.61 2.94 6.80
CA GLY A 124 13.77 3.74 7.68
C GLY A 124 12.64 2.97 8.33
N LEU A 125 12.43 1.67 8.07
CA LEU A 125 11.43 0.89 8.81
C LEU A 125 11.78 0.91 10.31
N ALA A 126 10.92 1.51 11.13
CA ALA A 126 11.09 1.52 12.58
C ALA A 126 10.50 0.24 13.17
N GLY A 127 11.38 -0.66 13.61
CA GLY A 127 10.95 -1.94 14.15
C GLY A 127 12.13 -2.82 14.54
N LYS A 128 11.79 -3.95 15.16
CA LYS A 128 12.77 -5.02 15.38
C LYS A 128 13.02 -5.77 14.06
N PRO A 129 14.19 -6.38 13.89
CA PRO A 129 14.42 -7.27 12.75
C PRO A 129 13.30 -8.33 12.64
N ASN A 130 12.81 -8.55 11.43
CA ASN A 130 11.74 -9.48 11.06
C ASN A 130 10.33 -9.08 11.51
N GLU A 131 10.15 -7.88 12.05
CA GLU A 131 8.85 -7.47 12.57
C GLU A 131 7.80 -7.32 11.46
N LEU A 132 8.18 -6.84 10.29
CA LEU A 132 7.28 -6.75 9.14
C LEU A 132 6.92 -8.15 8.64
N ARG A 133 7.90 -9.05 8.55
CA ARG A 133 7.65 -10.47 8.25
C ARG A 133 6.68 -11.11 9.23
N ASP A 134 6.89 -10.94 10.53
CA ASP A 134 6.01 -11.51 11.56
C ASP A 134 4.59 -10.93 11.51
N ALA A 135 4.45 -9.63 11.23
CA ALA A 135 3.16 -9.00 11.03
C ALA A 135 2.44 -9.58 9.80
N MET A 136 3.16 -9.73 8.69
CA MET A 136 2.62 -10.26 7.45
C MET A 136 2.21 -11.73 7.58
N VAL A 137 2.97 -12.57 8.30
CA VAL A 137 2.60 -13.96 8.60
C VAL A 137 1.28 -14.05 9.35
N LYS A 138 1.05 -13.17 10.34
CA LYS A 138 -0.23 -13.12 11.08
C LYS A 138 -1.40 -12.72 10.18
N LEU A 139 -1.14 -11.94 9.14
CA LEU A 139 -2.13 -11.46 8.18
C LEU A 139 -2.26 -12.37 6.95
N LYS A 140 -1.57 -13.51 6.88
CA LYS A 140 -1.48 -14.37 5.68
C LYS A 140 -2.83 -14.69 5.03
N THR A 141 -3.88 -14.88 5.83
CA THR A 141 -5.24 -15.22 5.36
C THR A 141 -6.13 -14.00 5.11
N SER A 142 -5.67 -12.79 5.42
CA SER A 142 -6.43 -11.56 5.23
C SER A 142 -6.45 -11.16 3.75
N PRO A 143 -7.56 -10.58 3.24
CA PRO A 143 -7.61 -10.08 1.87
C PRO A 143 -6.50 -9.05 1.59
N GLY A 144 -5.73 -9.26 0.52
CA GLY A 144 -4.65 -8.37 0.10
C GLY A 144 -3.31 -8.61 0.81
N SER A 145 -3.19 -9.66 1.63
CA SER A 145 -1.93 -10.08 2.26
C SER A 145 -0.85 -10.44 1.24
N GLN A 146 -1.25 -10.87 0.06
CA GLN A 146 -0.36 -11.30 -1.01
C GLN A 146 0.15 -10.16 -1.89
N ASN A 147 -0.23 -8.90 -1.67
CA ASN A 147 0.22 -7.78 -2.50
C ASN A 147 0.56 -6.55 -1.67
N GLY A 148 0.84 -5.44 -2.35
CA GLY A 148 1.21 -4.18 -1.71
C GLY A 148 0.19 -3.63 -0.71
N THR A 149 -1.05 -4.11 -0.73
CA THR A 149 -2.10 -3.72 0.23
C THR A 149 -1.69 -4.08 1.66
N GLY A 150 -1.56 -5.39 1.95
CA GLY A 150 -1.20 -5.85 3.29
C GLY A 150 0.19 -5.39 3.70
N LEU A 151 1.14 -5.47 2.77
CA LEU A 151 2.53 -5.08 3.00
C LEU A 151 2.65 -3.61 3.44
N LEU A 152 2.12 -2.68 2.65
CA LEU A 152 2.28 -1.26 2.91
C LEU A 152 1.36 -0.77 4.04
N GLN A 153 0.23 -1.43 4.30
CA GLN A 153 -0.57 -1.19 5.50
C GLN A 153 0.19 -1.57 6.78
N ALA A 154 0.89 -2.72 6.78
CA ALA A 154 1.74 -3.11 7.89
C ALA A 154 2.88 -2.11 8.12
N VAL A 155 3.52 -1.64 7.05
CA VAL A 155 4.51 -0.55 7.11
C VAL A 155 3.91 0.72 7.73
N ILE A 156 2.74 1.18 7.25
CA ILE A 156 2.07 2.36 7.82
C ILE A 156 1.80 2.18 9.31
N ALA A 157 1.31 1.01 9.74
CA ALA A 157 1.04 0.73 11.15
C ALA A 157 2.31 0.84 12.01
N MET A 158 3.43 0.28 11.53
CA MET A 158 4.74 0.41 12.20
C MET A 158 5.19 1.87 12.29
N LYS A 159 4.95 2.67 11.24
CA LYS A 159 5.28 4.10 11.20
C LYS A 159 4.41 4.96 12.10
N ILE A 160 3.12 4.66 12.20
CA ILE A 160 2.23 5.33 13.15
C ILE A 160 2.69 5.04 14.58
N ARG A 161 3.09 3.79 14.87
CA ARG A 161 3.67 3.46 16.17
C ARG A 161 4.95 4.25 16.46
N GLU A 162 5.85 4.37 15.48
CA GLU A 162 7.06 5.19 15.60
C GLU A 162 6.73 6.65 15.97
N VAL A 163 5.72 7.23 15.32
CA VAL A 163 5.24 8.59 15.64
C VAL A 163 4.70 8.66 17.06
N TYR A 164 3.87 7.68 17.46
CA TYR A 164 3.30 7.62 18.80
C TYR A 164 4.38 7.52 19.89
N ASP A 165 5.38 6.66 19.70
CA ASP A 165 6.48 6.47 20.66
C ASP A 165 7.31 7.76 20.80
N LYS A 166 7.61 8.43 19.68
CA LYS A 166 8.26 9.76 19.67
C LYS A 166 7.46 10.82 20.42
N LEU A 167 6.14 10.86 20.24
CA LEU A 167 5.26 11.84 20.89
C LEU A 167 5.09 11.56 22.39
N THR A 168 5.19 10.30 22.81
CA THR A 168 4.97 9.88 24.21
C THR A 168 6.24 9.65 25.00
N GLY A 169 7.42 9.73 24.35
CA GLY A 169 8.72 9.52 24.97
C GLY A 169 8.98 8.07 25.37
N ARG A 170 8.42 7.10 24.62
CA ARG A 170 8.61 5.66 24.81
C ARG A 170 9.67 5.09 23.91
#